data_AF-A0A3E2NTD6-F1
#
_entry.id   AF-A0A3E2NTD6-F1
#
_cell.length_a   1.000
_cell.length_b   1.000
_cell.length_c   1.000
_cell.angle_alpha   90.00
_cell.angle_beta   90.00
_cell.angle_gamma   90.00
#
_symmetry.space_group_name_H-M   'P 1'
#
loop_
_entity.id
_entity.type
_entity.pdbx_description
1 polymer ?
#
loop_
_entity_poly.entity_id
_entity_poly.type
_entity_poly.pdbx_seq_one_letter_code
_entity_poly.pdbx_strand_id
1 'polypeptide(L)'
;MIDNYFKRPLLYDYLLGCSVCAIFFWLNHKGHFNLPEPGASLSTTTDLSTISLTLAGFVLTLLTVLITFKTGAKIPNGTQNDDVPLFDLFFSTRLYFQTTTLLKGCINSLVFISVLGFTLKLLLSEAYEKFLFYSNVLGLVIIAATLYRSLMILTRIIRLQRES
;
A
#
# COMPACT_ATOMS: atom_id res chain seq x y z
N MET A 1 -10.78 -8.42 -16.68
CA MET A 1 -10.54 -8.87 -15.28
C MET A 1 -9.67 -7.89 -14.47
N ILE A 2 -8.66 -7.22 -15.06
CA ILE A 2 -7.84 -6.18 -14.38
C ILE A 2 -8.62 -4.90 -14.01
N ASP A 3 -9.66 -4.52 -14.76
CA ASP A 3 -10.41 -3.27 -14.51
C ASP A 3 -11.25 -3.27 -13.23
N ASN A 4 -11.68 -4.44 -12.74
CA ASN A 4 -12.42 -4.53 -11.47
C ASN A 4 -11.51 -4.46 -10.25
N TYR A 5 -10.24 -4.87 -10.37
CA TYR A 5 -9.24 -4.77 -9.31
C TYR A 5 -8.89 -3.29 -9.03
N PHE A 6 -8.78 -2.48 -10.09
CA PHE A 6 -8.50 -1.04 -9.97
C PHE A 6 -9.67 -0.22 -9.43
N LYS A 7 -10.91 -0.73 -9.45
CA LYS A 7 -12.08 -0.01 -8.92
C LYS A 7 -12.09 0.09 -7.40
N ARG A 8 -11.62 -0.94 -6.69
CA ARG A 8 -11.53 -0.95 -5.21
C ARG A 8 -10.31 -1.75 -4.73
N PRO A 9 -9.09 -1.25 -5.01
CA PRO A 9 -7.86 -2.00 -4.74
C PRO A 9 -7.73 -2.43 -3.27
N LEU A 10 -8.11 -1.53 -2.36
CA LEU A 10 -8.07 -1.77 -0.92
C LEU A 10 -8.92 -2.96 -0.48
N LEU A 11 -10.14 -3.12 -1.02
CA LEU A 11 -11.00 -4.24 -0.63
C LEU A 11 -10.41 -5.60 -1.02
N TYR A 12 -9.72 -5.67 -2.15
CA TYR A 12 -9.07 -6.91 -2.58
C TYR A 12 -7.85 -7.25 -1.71
N ASP A 13 -7.08 -6.27 -1.25
CA ASP A 13 -5.96 -6.52 -0.34
C ASP A 13 -6.44 -7.08 1.00
N TYR A 14 -7.51 -6.50 1.55
CA TYR A 14 -8.11 -7.00 2.80
C TYR A 14 -8.77 -8.36 2.62
N LEU A 15 -9.46 -8.61 1.50
CA LEU A 15 -10.01 -9.94 1.18
C LEU A 15 -8.91 -10.99 1.04
N LEU A 16 -7.81 -10.65 0.38
CA LEU A 16 -6.66 -11.54 0.20
C LEU A 16 -5.98 -11.78 1.55
N GLY A 17 -5.77 -10.74 2.37
CA GLY A 17 -5.29 -10.86 3.74
C GLY A 17 -6.17 -11.78 4.61
N CYS A 18 -7.49 -11.59 4.59
CA CYS A 18 -8.44 -12.45 5.30
C CYS A 18 -8.37 -13.91 4.81
N SER A 19 -8.25 -14.14 3.50
CA SER A 19 -8.13 -15.49 2.95
C SER A 19 -6.84 -16.19 3.40
N VAL A 20 -5.71 -15.47 3.42
CA VAL A 20 -4.42 -15.99 3.90
C VAL A 20 -4.50 -16.27 5.40
N CYS A 21 -5.08 -15.38 6.20
CA CYS A 21 -5.31 -15.64 7.63
C CYS A 21 -6.19 -16.87 7.88
N ALA A 22 -7.25 -17.07 7.09
CA ALA A 22 -8.11 -18.23 7.19
C ALA A 22 -7.37 -19.54 6.86
N ILE A 23 -6.47 -19.53 5.87
CA ILE A 23 -5.61 -20.67 5.52
C ILE A 23 -4.65 -20.98 6.67
N PHE A 24 -3.99 -19.98 7.26
CA PHE A 24 -3.10 -20.17 8.40
C PHE A 24 -3.85 -20.68 9.64
N PHE A 25 -5.06 -20.19 9.89
CA PHE A 25 -5.91 -20.67 10.98
C PHE A 25 -6.27 -22.16 10.79
N TRP A 26 -6.65 -22.54 9.56
CA TRP A 26 -6.96 -23.93 9.22
C TRP A 26 -5.75 -24.87 9.33
N LEU A 27 -4.57 -24.42 8.89
CA LEU A 27 -3.31 -25.16 9.00
C LEU A 27 -2.86 -25.33 10.45
N ASN A 28 -3.06 -24.30 11.28
CA ASN A 28 -2.80 -24.37 12.72
C ASN A 28 -3.75 -25.36 13.41
N HIS A 29 -5.04 -25.36 13.05
CA HIS A 29 -6.01 -26.31 13.60
C HIS A 29 -5.68 -27.77 13.24
N LYS A 30 -5.04 -28.01 12.08
CA LYS A 30 -4.53 -29.33 11.68
C LYS A 30 -3.20 -29.72 12.33
N GLY A 31 -2.59 -28.86 13.16
CA GLY A 31 -1.35 -29.18 13.88
C GLY A 31 -0.09 -29.22 13.02
N HIS A 32 -0.13 -28.71 11.79
CA HIS A 32 1.06 -28.64 10.92
C HIS A 32 2.02 -27.50 11.28
N PHE A 33 1.65 -26.63 12.22
CA PHE A 33 2.41 -25.44 12.58
C PHE A 33 2.28 -25.11 14.06
N ASN A 34 3.40 -25.02 14.78
CA ASN A 34 3.42 -24.48 16.13
C ASN A 34 3.43 -22.96 16.06
N LEU A 35 2.58 -22.29 16.85
CA LEU A 35 2.62 -20.84 16.94
C LEU A 35 3.98 -20.41 17.52
N PRO A 36 4.60 -19.34 16.97
CA PRO A 36 5.82 -18.79 17.53
C PRO A 36 5.59 -18.28 18.95
N GLU A 37 6.66 -18.21 19.72
CA GLU A 37 6.64 -17.68 21.08
C GLU A 37 6.05 -16.25 21.10
N PRO A 38 5.25 -15.89 22.11
CA PRO A 38 4.54 -14.61 22.12
C PRO A 38 5.45 -13.37 21.98
N GLY A 39 6.63 -13.40 22.59
CA GLY A 39 7.62 -12.33 22.48
C GLY A 39 8.09 -12.07 21.05
N ALA A 40 8.23 -13.11 20.22
CA ALA A 40 8.59 -12.98 18.82
C ALA A 40 7.45 -12.38 17.98
N SER A 41 6.19 -12.66 18.35
CA SER A 41 5.04 -12.04 17.68
C SER A 41 4.95 -10.54 18.01
N LEU A 42 5.24 -10.16 19.25
CA LEU A 42 5.19 -8.77 19.70
C LEU A 42 6.29 -7.89 19.07
N SER A 43 7.52 -8.42 18.95
CA SER A 43 8.60 -7.74 18.22
C SER A 43 8.25 -7.57 16.74
N THR A 44 7.75 -8.63 16.09
CA THR A 44 7.33 -8.59 14.69
C THR A 44 6.21 -7.58 14.45
N THR A 45 5.23 -7.45 15.36
CA THR A 45 4.19 -6.41 15.26
C THR A 45 4.79 -5.00 15.26
N THR A 46 5.81 -4.78 16.09
CA THR A 46 6.50 -3.49 16.19
C THR A 46 7.24 -3.18 14.91
N ASP A 47 7.96 -4.15 14.37
CA ASP A 47 8.72 -4.01 13.13
C ASP A 47 7.80 -3.73 11.94
N LEU A 48 6.71 -4.51 11.80
CA LEU A 48 5.73 -4.31 10.73
C LEU A 48 5.02 -2.97 10.84
N SER A 49 4.63 -2.55 12.04
CA SER A 49 3.98 -1.24 12.25
C SER A 49 4.92 -0.09 11.91
N THR A 50 6.20 -0.21 12.27
CA THR A 50 7.25 0.76 11.95
C THR A 50 7.49 0.84 10.44
N ILE A 51 7.72 -0.31 9.78
CA ILE A 51 7.91 -0.38 8.32
C ILE A 51 6.70 0.23 7.59
N SER A 52 5.48 -0.12 8.02
CA SER A 52 4.26 0.42 7.42
C SER A 52 4.18 1.95 7.54
N LEU A 53 4.53 2.50 8.70
CA LEU A 53 4.54 3.96 8.90
C LEU A 53 5.61 4.65 8.05
N THR A 54 6.82 4.09 7.98
CA THR A 54 7.92 4.61 7.16
C THR A 54 7.55 4.61 5.69
N LEU A 55 6.96 3.51 5.19
CA LEU A 55 6.48 3.42 3.81
C LEU A 55 5.37 4.43 3.54
N ALA A 56 4.44 4.64 4.48
CA ALA A 56 3.42 5.67 4.34
C ALA A 56 4.03 7.07 4.20
N GLY A 57 5.05 7.38 5.02
CA GLY A 57 5.80 8.64 4.93
C GLY A 57 6.48 8.81 3.58
N PHE A 58 7.17 7.78 3.09
CA PHE A 58 7.82 7.81 1.77
C PHE A 58 6.83 8.05 0.63
N VAL A 59 5.69 7.35 0.64
CA VAL A 59 4.64 7.52 -0.38
C VAL A 59 4.00 8.91 -0.30
N LEU A 60 3.83 9.46 0.92
CA LEU A 60 3.33 10.83 1.11
C LEU A 60 4.30 11.87 0.55
N THR A 61 5.61 11.71 0.78
CA THR A 61 6.62 12.59 0.19
C THR A 61 6.59 12.55 -1.33
N LEU A 62 6.50 11.35 -1.93
CA LEU A 62 6.35 11.20 -3.38
C LEU A 62 5.09 11.89 -3.91
N LEU A 63 3.95 11.73 -3.22
CA LEU A 63 2.70 12.38 -3.58
C LEU A 63 2.84 13.91 -3.53
N THR A 64 3.48 14.46 -2.49
CA THR A 64 3.74 15.89 -2.37
C THR A 64 4.62 16.40 -3.52
N VAL A 65 5.70 15.69 -3.86
CA VAL A 65 6.56 16.04 -5.01
C VAL A 65 5.75 16.07 -6.31
N LEU A 66 4.90 15.06 -6.55
CA LEU A 66 4.02 15.02 -7.73
C LEU A 66 3.01 16.17 -7.77
N ILE A 67 2.45 16.57 -6.63
CA ILE A 67 1.54 17.72 -6.54
C ILE A 67 2.30 19.02 -6.81
N THR A 68 3.48 19.22 -6.22
CA THR A 68 4.30 20.41 -6.44
C THR A 68 4.69 20.57 -7.90
N PHE A 69 5.09 19.47 -8.57
CA PHE A 69 5.38 19.51 -10.01
C PHE A 69 4.15 19.83 -10.85
N LYS A 70 2.97 19.33 -10.50
CA LYS A 70 1.72 19.72 -11.17
C LYS A 70 1.42 21.21 -11.03
N THR A 71 1.62 21.79 -9.85
CA THR A 71 1.38 23.22 -9.61
C THR A 71 2.37 24.11 -10.37
N GLY A 72 3.58 23.62 -10.62
CA GLY A 72 4.59 24.31 -11.44
C GLY A 72 4.44 24.13 -12.95
N ALA A 73 3.64 23.15 -13.40
CA ALA A 73 3.41 22.87 -14.81
C ALA A 73 2.63 23.99 -15.51
N LYS A 74 3.11 24.45 -16.68
CA LYS A 74 2.38 25.41 -17.50
C LYS A 74 1.36 24.64 -18.35
N ILE A 75 0.10 24.63 -17.93
CA ILE A 75 -0.98 24.01 -18.73
C ILE A 75 -1.05 24.74 -20.08
N PRO A 76 -0.76 24.09 -21.23
CA PRO A 76 -0.76 24.76 -22.51
C PRO A 76 -2.21 25.09 -22.89
N ASN A 77 -2.61 26.34 -22.70
CA ASN A 77 -3.86 26.85 -23.26
C ASN A 77 -3.65 27.05 -24.76
N GLY A 78 -3.88 25.98 -25.52
CA GLY A 78 -4.06 25.97 -26.97
C GLY A 78 -2.99 26.69 -27.77
N THR A 79 -1.97 25.98 -28.25
CA THR A 79 -1.40 26.08 -29.62
C THR A 79 -0.08 25.30 -29.71
N GLN A 80 0.01 24.49 -30.78
CA GLN A 80 1.20 23.81 -31.34
C GLN A 80 1.83 22.67 -30.51
N ASN A 81 1.92 21.50 -31.16
CA ASN A 81 1.99 20.18 -30.56
C ASN A 81 3.41 19.63 -30.29
N ASP A 82 4.49 20.41 -30.50
CA ASP A 82 5.82 19.77 -30.62
C ASP A 82 6.80 20.04 -29.46
N ASP A 83 6.51 20.94 -28.51
CA ASP A 83 7.45 21.32 -27.41
C ASP A 83 6.85 21.26 -26.00
N VAL A 84 5.75 20.53 -25.79
CA VAL A 84 5.17 20.39 -24.44
C VAL A 84 5.98 19.36 -23.64
N PRO A 85 6.55 19.71 -22.47
CA PRO A 85 7.28 18.76 -21.65
C PRO A 85 6.40 17.55 -21.30
N LEU A 86 6.95 16.33 -21.43
CA LEU A 86 6.26 15.06 -21.09
C LEU A 86 5.57 15.08 -19.72
N PHE A 87 6.15 15.80 -18.76
CA PHE A 87 5.56 16.00 -17.44
C PHE A 87 4.27 16.83 -17.48
N ASP A 88 4.22 17.90 -18.27
CA ASP A 88 3.03 18.74 -18.41
C ASP A 88 1.90 17.98 -19.13
N LEU A 89 2.24 17.11 -20.08
CA LEU A 89 1.31 16.15 -20.67
C LEU A 89 0.80 15.13 -19.63
N PHE A 90 1.70 14.55 -18.83
CA PHE A 90 1.31 13.64 -17.75
C PHE A 90 0.36 14.31 -16.74
N PHE A 91 0.65 15.54 -16.32
CA PHE A 91 -0.16 16.30 -15.35
C PHE A 91 -1.54 16.72 -15.88
N SER A 92 -1.68 16.87 -17.20
CA SER A 92 -2.96 17.18 -17.85
C SER A 92 -3.81 15.94 -18.14
N THR A 93 -3.22 14.74 -18.16
CA THR A 93 -3.96 13.50 -18.39
C THR A 93 -4.71 12.98 -17.15
N ARG A 94 -5.71 12.12 -17.40
CA ARG A 94 -6.42 11.36 -16.34
C ARG A 94 -5.50 10.46 -15.51
N LEU A 95 -4.31 10.14 -16.02
CA LEU A 95 -3.37 9.23 -15.37
C LEU A 95 -2.77 9.83 -14.09
N TYR A 96 -2.55 11.14 -14.06
CA TYR A 96 -2.14 11.86 -12.85
C TYR A 96 -3.17 11.70 -11.73
N PHE A 97 -4.45 11.93 -12.03
CA PHE A 97 -5.52 11.84 -11.04
C PHE A 97 -5.69 10.41 -10.53
N GLN A 98 -5.55 9.42 -11.41
CA GLN A 98 -5.55 8.01 -11.01
C GLN A 98 -4.36 7.68 -10.10
N THR A 99 -3.16 8.13 -10.46
CA THR A 99 -1.93 7.92 -9.69
C THR A 99 -2.05 8.52 -8.29
N THR A 100 -2.42 9.80 -8.20
CA THR A 100 -2.55 10.51 -6.90
C THR A 100 -3.65 9.93 -6.01
N THR A 101 -4.80 9.56 -6.59
CA THR A 101 -5.88 8.89 -5.85
C THR A 101 -5.42 7.54 -5.30
N LEU A 102 -4.67 6.78 -6.08
CA LEU A 102 -4.19 5.47 -5.68
C LEU A 102 -3.08 5.57 -4.62
N LEU A 103 -2.11 6.49 -4.79
CA LEU A 103 -1.08 6.76 -3.77
C LEU A 103 -1.69 7.21 -2.45
N LYS A 104 -2.72 8.08 -2.48
CA LYS A 104 -3.49 8.45 -1.29
C LYS A 104 -4.12 7.23 -0.63
N GLY A 105 -4.65 6.29 -1.42
CA GLY A 105 -5.17 5.01 -0.92
C GLY A 105 -4.10 4.15 -0.25
N CYS A 106 -2.90 4.04 -0.84
CA CYS A 106 -1.76 3.34 -0.25
C CYS A 106 -1.37 3.93 1.11
N ILE A 107 -1.26 5.26 1.21
CA ILE A 107 -0.94 5.96 2.46
C ILE A 107 -1.99 5.64 3.52
N ASN A 108 -3.27 5.77 3.19
CA ASN A 108 -4.35 5.50 4.14
C ASN A 108 -4.32 4.05 4.65
N SER A 109 -4.06 3.09 3.77
CA SER A 109 -3.94 1.67 4.15
C SER A 109 -2.76 1.40 5.07
N LEU A 110 -1.58 1.94 4.73
CA LEU A 110 -0.35 1.74 5.50
C LEU A 110 -0.43 2.41 6.88
N VAL A 111 -0.98 3.62 6.96
CA VAL A 111 -1.24 4.31 8.23
C VAL A 111 -2.22 3.51 9.06
N PHE A 112 -3.32 3.05 8.47
CA PHE A 112 -4.34 2.28 9.20
C PHE A 112 -3.75 1.01 9.84
N ILE A 113 -2.95 0.23 9.09
CA ILE A 113 -2.33 -1.00 9.61
C ILE A 113 -1.27 -0.70 10.66
N SER A 114 -0.49 0.36 10.48
CA SER A 114 0.51 0.78 11.47
C SER A 114 -0.15 1.15 12.79
N VAL A 115 -1.19 1.99 12.74
CA VAL A 115 -1.96 2.39 13.92
C VAL A 115 -2.63 1.18 14.57
N LEU A 116 -3.29 0.34 13.77
CA LEU A 116 -3.94 -0.86 14.25
C LEU A 116 -2.96 -1.84 14.92
N GLY A 117 -1.76 -2.02 14.35
CA GLY A 117 -0.70 -2.85 14.92
C GLY A 117 -0.22 -2.32 16.28
N PHE A 118 0.03 -1.01 16.40
CA PHE A 118 0.39 -0.40 17.69
C PHE A 118 -0.75 -0.45 18.71
N THR A 119 -2.00 -0.21 18.27
CA THR A 119 -3.17 -0.29 19.13
C THR A 119 -3.39 -1.71 19.66
N LEU A 120 -3.25 -2.73 18.81
CA LEU A 120 -3.32 -4.12 19.24
C LEU A 120 -2.21 -4.46 20.23
N LYS A 121 -0.98 -4.01 19.99
CA LYS A 121 0.14 -4.20 20.91
C LYS A 121 -0.11 -3.58 22.30
N LEU A 122 -0.77 -2.41 22.35
CA LEU A 122 -1.05 -1.71 23.62
C LEU A 122 -2.23 -2.28 24.40
N LEU A 123 -3.24 -2.82 23.71
CA LEU A 123 -4.48 -3.29 24.34
C LEU A 123 -4.49 -4.80 24.64
N LEU A 124 -3.62 -5.60 23.99
CA LEU A 124 -3.60 -7.04 24.22
C LEU A 124 -2.92 -7.39 25.54
N SER A 125 -3.66 -8.13 26.38
CA SER A 125 -3.13 -8.85 27.53
C SER A 125 -2.40 -10.13 27.09
N GLU A 126 -1.43 -10.62 27.88
CA GLU A 126 -0.59 -11.81 27.61
C GLU A 126 -1.39 -13.05 27.16
N ALA A 127 -2.63 -13.20 27.63
CA ALA A 127 -3.51 -14.31 27.26
C ALA A 127 -3.90 -14.35 25.76
N TYR A 128 -3.81 -13.22 25.05
CA TYR A 128 -4.28 -13.08 23.66
C TYR A 128 -3.15 -12.88 22.65
N GLU A 129 -1.88 -13.00 23.05
CA GLU A 129 -0.73 -12.76 22.17
C GLU A 129 -0.69 -13.70 20.95
N LYS A 130 -1.36 -14.85 21.01
CA LYS A 130 -1.57 -15.73 19.84
C LYS A 130 -2.30 -15.05 18.69
N PHE A 131 -3.15 -14.06 18.96
CA PHE A 131 -3.85 -13.29 17.93
C PHE A 131 -2.92 -12.28 17.23
N LEU A 132 -1.81 -11.88 17.87
CA LEU A 132 -0.81 -11.00 17.23
C LEU A 132 -0.17 -11.68 16.02
N PHE A 133 0.04 -13.01 16.07
CA PHE A 133 0.57 -13.74 14.92
C PHE A 133 -0.31 -13.57 13.68
N TYR A 134 -1.62 -13.78 13.81
CA TYR A 134 -2.57 -13.62 12.70
C TYR A 134 -2.63 -12.17 12.21
N SER A 135 -2.59 -11.21 13.12
CA SER A 135 -2.51 -9.79 12.77
C SER A 135 -1.23 -9.43 12.03
N ASN A 136 -0.09 -10.05 12.39
CA ASN A 136 1.19 -9.83 11.73
C ASN A 136 1.19 -10.39 10.31
N VAL A 137 0.66 -11.60 10.12
CA VAL A 137 0.49 -12.18 8.78
C VAL A 137 -0.39 -11.28 7.91
N LEU A 138 -1.51 -10.79 8.45
CA LEU A 138 -2.39 -9.85 7.75
C LEU A 138 -1.65 -8.56 7.37
N GLY A 139 -0.94 -7.95 8.33
CA GLY A 139 -0.16 -6.74 8.11
C GLY A 139 0.90 -6.92 7.03
N LEU A 140 1.63 -8.04 7.05
CA LEU A 140 2.66 -8.37 6.08
C LEU A 140 2.08 -8.54 4.67
N VAL A 141 0.94 -9.23 4.54
CA VAL A 141 0.26 -9.39 3.24
C VAL A 141 -0.16 -8.04 2.67
N ILE A 142 -0.72 -7.14 3.49
CA ILE A 142 -1.17 -5.84 2.99
C ILE A 142 0.02 -4.93 2.65
N ILE A 143 1.10 -4.96 3.42
CA ILE A 143 2.33 -4.24 3.08
C ILE A 143 2.86 -4.74 1.72
N ALA A 144 2.96 -6.06 1.52
CA ALA A 144 3.42 -6.65 0.27
C ALA A 144 2.51 -6.27 -0.92
N ALA A 145 1.19 -6.35 -0.75
CA ALA A 145 0.22 -5.98 -1.78
C ALA A 145 0.31 -4.48 -2.13
N THR A 146 0.50 -3.63 -1.12
CA THR A 146 0.66 -2.18 -1.30
C THR A 146 1.95 -1.84 -2.05
N LEU A 147 3.06 -2.51 -1.72
CA LEU A 147 4.33 -2.36 -2.44
C LEU A 147 4.20 -2.82 -3.89
N TYR A 148 3.60 -3.99 -4.12
CA TYR A 148 3.37 -4.52 -5.46
C TYR A 148 2.52 -3.56 -6.30
N ARG A 149 1.44 -3.02 -5.73
CA ARG A 149 0.60 -2.01 -6.40
C ARG A 149 1.39 -0.75 -6.74
N SER A 150 2.26 -0.29 -5.84
CA SER A 150 3.08 0.89 -6.04
C SER A 150 4.11 0.68 -7.18
N LEU A 151 4.70 -0.51 -7.27
CA LEU A 151 5.59 -0.92 -8.38
C LEU A 151 4.85 -0.99 -9.73
N MET A 152 3.61 -1.49 -9.75
CA MET A 152 2.80 -1.51 -10.96
C MET A 152 2.52 -0.10 -11.50
N ILE A 153 2.26 0.86 -10.61
CA ILE A 153 2.08 2.27 -11.01
C ILE A 153 3.36 2.81 -11.62
N LEU A 154 4.48 2.63 -10.94
CA LEU A 154 5.78 3.10 -11.41
C LEU A 154 6.07 2.56 -12.81
N THR A 155 5.80 1.27 -13.02
CA THR A 155 5.96 0.62 -14.33
C THR A 155 5.06 1.23 -15.41
N ARG A 156 3.81 1.57 -15.08
CA ARG A 156 2.90 2.27 -16.02
C ARG A 156 3.38 3.68 -16.36
N ILE A 157 3.90 4.41 -15.40
CA ILE A 157 4.46 5.75 -15.61
C ILE A 157 5.68 5.66 -16.54
N ILE A 158 6.62 4.75 -16.26
CA ILE A 158 7.82 4.54 -17.09
C ILE A 158 7.46 4.13 -18.52
N ARG A 159 6.45 3.27 -18.68
CA ARG A 159 6.03 2.82 -20.02
C ARG A 159 5.47 3.96 -20.86
N LEU A 160 4.69 4.87 -20.25
CA LEU A 160 4.20 6.06 -20.95
C LEU A 160 5.34 7.02 -21.33
N GLN A 161 6.39 7.10 -20.52
CA GLN A 161 7.59 7.86 -20.85
C GLN A 161 8.40 7.25 -22.00
N ARG A 162 8.24 5.95 -22.29
CA ARG A 162 8.96 5.25 -23.36
C ARG A 162 8.18 5.19 -24.68
N GLU A 163 6.85 5.19 -24.63
CA GLU A 163 5.97 5.07 -25.81
C GLU A 163 5.57 6.44 -26.41
N SER A 164 6.08 7.56 -25.88
CA SER A 164 5.96 8.92 -26.43
C SER A 164 7.33 9.44 -26.83
#